data_AF-A0A257RYM9-F1
#
_entry.id   AF-A0A257RYM9-F1
#
_cell.length_a   1.000
_cell.length_b   1.000
_cell.length_c   1.000
_cell.angle_alpha   90.00
_cell.angle_beta   90.00
_cell.angle_gamma   90.00
#
_symmetry.space_group_name_H-M   'P 1'
#
loop_
_entity.id
_entity.type
_entity.pdbx_description
1 polymer ?
#
loop_
_entity_poly.entity_id
_entity_poly.type
_entity_poly.pdbx_seq_one_letter_code
_entity_poly.pdbx_strand_id
1 'polypeptide(L)'
;MKTPRALLGAVVAVALGYTAASASCVRATMPESTPCVSSALAQPFRGPLPLTQMVNYGCVGPWAFVWATVGTGLRAVGVTEVLYFDHSSATWRFASRSAVCGNGTLPARIDALGCHSN
;
A
#
# COMPACT_ATOMS: atom_id res chain seq x y z
N MET A 1 -7.17 -44.82 -40.65
CA MET A 1 -8.08 -43.89 -39.93
C MET A 1 -7.22 -42.84 -39.23
N LYS A 2 -7.19 -41.62 -39.75
CA LYS A 2 -6.37 -40.50 -39.25
C LYS A 2 -7.30 -39.30 -39.07
N THR A 3 -7.58 -38.89 -37.83
CA THR A 3 -7.88 -37.50 -37.44
C THR A 3 -8.07 -37.34 -35.91
N PRO A 4 -6.99 -37.37 -35.09
CA PRO A 4 -7.07 -36.95 -33.69
C PRO A 4 -6.78 -35.45 -33.47
N ARG A 5 -6.65 -34.64 -34.53
CA ARG A 5 -6.22 -33.22 -34.41
C ARG A 5 -7.36 -32.20 -34.43
N ALA A 6 -8.55 -32.56 -34.93
CA ALA A 6 -9.66 -31.62 -35.04
C ALA A 6 -10.35 -31.33 -33.68
N LEU A 7 -10.32 -32.31 -32.77
CA LEU A 7 -10.96 -32.18 -31.45
C LEU A 7 -10.18 -31.27 -30.50
N LEU A 8 -8.85 -31.23 -30.58
CA LEU A 8 -8.03 -30.35 -29.73
C LEU A 8 -8.20 -28.86 -30.09
N GLY A 9 -8.37 -28.54 -31.38
CA GLY A 9 -8.55 -27.16 -31.84
C GLY A 9 -9.86 -26.53 -31.36
N ALA A 10 -10.93 -27.32 -31.29
CA ALA A 10 -12.24 -26.85 -30.84
C ALA A 10 -12.25 -26.49 -29.34
N VAL A 11 -11.54 -27.25 -28.49
CA VAL A 11 -11.47 -26.99 -27.05
C VAL A 11 -10.70 -25.70 -26.75
N VAL A 12 -9.63 -25.42 -27.50
CA VAL A 12 -8.87 -24.16 -27.36
C VAL A 12 -9.68 -22.96 -27.82
N ALA A 13 -10.44 -23.08 -28.92
CA ALA A 13 -11.28 -21.98 -29.41
C ALA A 13 -12.42 -21.59 -28.44
N VAL A 14 -13.00 -22.57 -27.74
CA VAL A 14 -14.04 -22.29 -26.72
C VAL A 14 -13.43 -21.69 -25.44
N ALA A 15 -12.22 -22.08 -25.07
CA ALA A 15 -11.51 -21.50 -23.91
C ALA A 15 -11.11 -20.03 -24.12
N LEU A 16 -10.80 -19.61 -25.36
CA LEU A 16 -10.53 -18.20 -25.68
C LEU A 16 -11.80 -17.35 -25.85
N GLY A 17 -12.97 -17.96 -26.08
CA GLY A 17 -14.23 -17.22 -26.25
C GLY A 17 -14.82 -16.71 -24.94
N TYR A 18 -14.55 -17.36 -23.80
CA TYR A 18 -15.11 -17.00 -22.51
C TYR A 18 -14.33 -15.94 -21.72
N THR A 19 -13.13 -15.56 -22.15
CA THR A 19 -12.31 -14.55 -21.46
C THR A 19 -12.58 -13.11 -21.94
N ALA A 20 -13.41 -12.92 -22.97
CA ALA A 20 -13.70 -11.60 -23.56
C ALA A 20 -14.99 -10.93 -23.04
N ALA A 21 -15.68 -11.52 -22.05
CA ALA A 21 -16.98 -11.03 -21.56
C ALA A 21 -16.92 -10.36 -20.18
N SER A 22 -15.80 -9.73 -19.82
CA SER A 22 -15.75 -8.83 -18.65
C SER A 22 -14.84 -7.62 -18.91
N ALA A 23 -15.11 -6.92 -20.01
CA ALA A 23 -14.55 -5.60 -20.27
C ALA A 23 -15.65 -4.54 -20.31
N SER A 24 -16.66 -4.65 -19.45
CA SER A 24 -17.43 -3.48 -19.03
C SER A 24 -16.59 -2.73 -18.02
N CYS A 25 -15.63 -1.94 -18.51
CA CYS A 25 -15.00 -0.89 -17.73
C CYS A 25 -16.08 0.12 -17.37
N VAL A 26 -16.81 -0.16 -16.28
CA VAL A 26 -17.38 0.91 -15.47
C VAL A 26 -16.20 1.82 -15.19
N ARG A 27 -16.26 3.08 -15.64
CA ARG A 27 -15.45 4.15 -15.07
C ARG A 27 -15.90 4.28 -13.61
N ALA A 28 -15.49 3.33 -12.78
CA ALA A 28 -15.28 3.60 -11.38
C ALA A 28 -14.22 4.68 -11.42
N THR A 29 -14.57 5.88 -10.99
CA THR A 29 -13.61 6.88 -10.56
C THR A 29 -12.60 6.11 -9.71
N MET A 30 -11.43 5.80 -10.26
CA MET A 30 -10.42 5.10 -9.49
C MET A 30 -10.20 5.98 -8.27
N PRO A 31 -10.29 5.45 -7.04
CA PRO A 31 -9.90 6.24 -5.89
C PRO A 31 -8.49 6.74 -6.22
N GLU A 32 -8.33 8.05 -6.18
CA GLU A 32 -7.05 8.72 -6.39
C GLU A 32 -6.00 7.90 -5.64
N SER A 33 -5.12 7.23 -6.39
CA SER A 33 -4.35 6.12 -5.85
C SER A 33 -3.51 6.67 -4.70
N THR A 34 -3.85 6.31 -3.46
CA THR A 34 -3.17 6.79 -2.27
C THR A 34 -1.66 6.61 -2.46
N PRO A 35 -0.88 7.69 -2.56
CA PRO A 35 0.49 7.61 -3.07
C PRO A 35 1.38 6.88 -2.08
N CYS A 36 1.76 5.64 -2.43
CA CYS A 36 2.65 4.80 -1.62
C CYS A 36 4.09 4.84 -2.14
N VAL A 37 4.74 5.98 -1.97
CA VAL A 37 6.14 6.18 -2.34
C VAL A 37 6.87 6.91 -1.22
N SER A 38 8.16 6.66 -1.06
CA SER A 38 8.97 7.24 0.03
C SER A 38 8.90 8.77 0.09
N SER A 39 8.87 9.44 -1.05
CA SER A 39 8.78 10.91 -1.14
C SER A 39 7.45 11.48 -0.61
N ALA A 40 6.34 10.77 -0.81
CA ALA A 40 5.03 11.14 -0.28
C ALA A 40 4.96 10.84 1.23
N LEU A 41 5.44 9.66 1.65
CA LEU A 41 5.46 9.24 3.06
C LEU A 41 6.44 10.07 3.91
N ALA A 42 7.41 10.75 3.29
CA ALA A 42 8.33 11.65 3.96
C ALA A 42 7.70 13.01 4.34
N GLN A 43 6.54 13.37 3.79
CA GLN A 43 5.91 14.67 4.03
C GLN A 43 5.68 15.00 5.52
N PRO A 44 5.18 14.08 6.36
CA PRO A 44 4.96 14.35 7.80
C PRO A 44 6.26 14.63 8.57
N PHE A 45 7.39 14.12 8.08
CA PHE A 45 8.69 14.23 8.72
C PHE A 45 9.43 15.53 8.35
N ARG A 46 8.75 16.58 7.87
CA ARG A 46 9.38 17.88 7.59
C ARG A 46 9.50 18.80 8.82
N GLY A 47 9.11 18.30 9.99
CA GLY A 47 9.10 19.03 11.25
C GLY A 47 10.46 19.08 11.95
N PRO A 48 10.47 19.30 13.29
CA PRO A 48 11.68 19.45 14.10
C PRO A 48 12.64 18.25 14.07
N LEU A 49 12.13 17.06 13.78
CA LEU A 49 12.91 15.84 13.56
C LEU A 49 12.78 15.45 12.08
N PRO A 50 13.65 15.99 11.20
CA PRO A 50 13.57 15.73 9.78
C PRO A 50 13.86 14.26 9.46
N LEU A 51 13.23 13.72 8.42
CA LEU A 51 13.60 12.42 7.88
C LEU A 51 15.02 12.48 7.30
N THR A 52 15.92 11.64 7.82
CA THR A 52 17.28 11.48 7.30
C THR A 52 17.38 10.27 6.39
N GLN A 53 16.69 9.18 6.71
CA GLN A 53 16.69 7.97 5.89
C GLN A 53 15.36 7.23 5.98
N MET A 54 14.81 6.85 4.83
CA MET A 54 13.71 5.87 4.76
C MET A 54 14.33 4.47 4.67
N VAL A 55 14.08 3.61 5.66
CA VAL A 55 14.65 2.25 5.72
C VAL A 55 13.71 1.25 5.05
N ASN A 56 12.43 1.29 5.40
CA ASN A 56 11.40 0.42 4.84
C ASN A 56 10.03 1.08 4.97
N TYR A 57 9.08 0.75 4.11
CA TYR A 57 7.70 1.21 4.22
C TYR A 57 6.76 0.29 3.47
N GLY A 58 5.47 0.40 3.79
CA GLY A 58 4.42 -0.26 3.02
C GLY A 58 3.06 0.33 3.32
N CYS A 59 2.16 0.23 2.35
CA CYS A 59 0.81 0.79 2.45
C CYS A 59 -0.25 -0.27 2.18
N VAL A 60 -1.40 -0.14 2.84
CA VAL A 60 -2.60 -0.95 2.62
C VAL A 60 -3.80 -0.02 2.72
N GLY A 61 -4.42 0.29 1.58
CA GLY A 61 -5.50 1.27 1.52
C GLY A 61 -5.02 2.65 2.00
N PRO A 62 -5.75 3.31 2.92
CA PRO A 62 -5.38 4.64 3.44
C PRO A 62 -4.33 4.58 4.55
N TRP A 63 -3.76 3.42 4.87
CA TRP A 63 -2.81 3.26 5.97
C TRP A 63 -1.41 2.91 5.45
N ALA A 64 -0.40 3.35 6.18
CA ALA A 64 0.99 2.96 5.93
C ALA A 64 1.74 2.72 7.24
N PHE A 65 2.78 1.89 7.16
CA PHE A 65 3.84 1.85 8.17
C PHE A 65 5.13 2.37 7.54
N VAL A 66 5.97 3.00 8.35
CA VAL A 66 7.26 3.55 7.96
C VAL A 66 8.31 3.17 8.99
N TRP A 67 9.43 2.62 8.54
CA TRP A 67 10.66 2.50 9.31
C TRP A 67 11.66 3.50 8.77
N ALA A 68 12.10 4.41 9.62
CA ALA A 68 12.87 5.57 9.24
C ALA A 68 13.91 5.94 10.28
N THR A 69 14.93 6.68 9.85
CA THR A 69 15.83 7.41 10.75
C THR A 69 15.46 8.89 10.68
N VAL A 70 15.17 9.49 11.83
CA VAL A 70 14.83 10.92 11.96
C VAL A 70 15.87 11.65 12.80
N GLY A 71 16.03 12.95 12.55
CA GLY A 71 17.04 13.77 13.22
C GLY A 71 18.44 13.62 12.62
N THR A 72 19.39 14.41 13.13
CA THR A 72 20.74 14.52 12.55
C THR A 72 21.85 14.32 13.58
N GLY A 73 23.01 13.86 13.11
CA GLY A 73 24.20 13.65 13.94
C GLY A 73 23.94 12.71 15.11
N LEU A 74 24.38 13.11 16.31
CA LEU A 74 24.18 12.35 17.56
C LEU A 74 22.70 12.26 17.99
N ARG A 75 21.78 12.98 17.33
CA ARG A 75 20.34 12.97 17.61
C ARG A 75 19.56 12.16 16.58
N ALA A 76 20.24 11.42 15.70
CA ALA A 76 19.58 10.53 14.75
C ALA A 76 19.02 9.30 15.50
N VAL A 77 17.73 9.02 15.32
CA VAL A 77 17.02 7.93 15.99
C VAL A 77 16.22 7.14 14.96
N GLY A 78 16.27 5.80 15.05
CA GLY A 78 15.38 4.92 14.29
C GLY A 78 13.97 4.93 14.88
N VAL A 79 12.96 5.08 14.03
CA VAL A 79 11.55 5.13 14.42
C VAL A 79 10.69 4.28 13.49
N THR A 80 9.71 3.62 14.08
CA THR A 80 8.57 3.00 13.40
C THR A 80 7.32 3.85 13.61
N GLU A 81 6.76 4.37 12.52
CA GLU A 81 5.57 5.21 12.54
C GLU A 81 4.43 4.60 11.72
N VAL A 82 3.20 4.82 12.19
CA VAL A 82 1.97 4.52 11.44
C VAL A 82 1.44 5.81 10.85
N LEU A 83 1.14 5.81 9.56
CA LEU A 83 0.56 6.95 8.87
C LEU A 83 -0.84 6.62 8.36
N TYR A 84 -1.69 7.63 8.27
CA TYR A 84 -2.94 7.57 7.54
C TYR A 84 -2.95 8.64 6.44
N PHE A 85 -3.64 8.33 5.33
CA PHE A 85 -3.84 9.27 4.24
C PHE A 85 -5.13 10.04 4.47
N ASP A 86 -5.00 11.35 4.64
CA ASP A 86 -6.10 12.29 4.75
C ASP A 86 -6.58 12.66 3.35
N HIS A 87 -7.66 12.01 2.90
CA HIS A 87 -8.24 12.25 1.58
C HIS A 87 -8.79 13.68 1.39
N SER A 88 -9.08 14.42 2.47
CA SER A 88 -9.56 15.80 2.37
C SER A 88 -8.46 16.77 1.97
N SER A 89 -7.23 16.49 2.41
CA SER A 89 -6.05 17.31 2.12
C SER A 89 -5.08 16.66 1.13
N ALA A 90 -5.36 15.43 0.71
CA ALA A 90 -4.48 14.59 -0.11
C ALA A 90 -3.06 14.47 0.47
N THR A 91 -2.93 14.35 1.80
CA THR A 91 -1.64 14.26 2.50
C THR A 91 -1.56 13.08 3.46
N TRP A 92 -0.35 12.56 3.66
CA TRP A 92 -0.07 11.63 4.74
C TRP A 92 0.07 12.35 6.08
N ARG A 93 -0.37 11.71 7.16
CA ARG A 93 -0.30 12.25 8.52
C ARG A 93 0.04 11.15 9.53
N PHE A 94 0.73 11.51 10.60
CA PHE A 94 1.00 10.58 11.71
C PHE A 94 -0.31 10.13 12.34
N ALA A 95 -0.48 8.82 12.44
CA ALA A 95 -1.54 8.21 13.22
C ALA A 95 -1.06 8.01 14.66
N SER A 96 -1.88 8.38 15.63
CA SER A 96 -1.57 8.12 17.03
C SER A 96 -1.67 6.62 17.30
N ARG A 97 -0.52 5.95 17.46
CA ARG A 97 -0.46 4.51 17.74
C ARG A 97 -1.28 4.11 18.98
N SER A 98 -1.33 4.95 20.02
CA SER A 98 -2.16 4.68 21.20
C SER A 98 -3.67 4.70 20.91
N ALA A 99 -4.10 5.38 19.85
CA ALA A 99 -5.50 5.42 19.43
C ALA A 99 -5.84 4.36 18.37
N VAL A 100 -4.87 3.97 17.52
CA VAL A 100 -5.15 3.10 16.35
C VAL A 100 -4.61 1.67 16.48
N CYS A 101 -3.68 1.41 17.40
CA CYS A 101 -3.15 0.07 17.64
C CYS A 101 -4.08 -0.71 18.58
N GLY A 102 -5.23 -1.10 18.04
CA GLY A 102 -6.23 -1.94 18.70
C GLY A 102 -6.77 -2.99 17.74
N ASN A 103 -7.22 -4.13 18.28
CA ASN A 103 -7.65 -5.28 17.48
C ASN A 103 -8.70 -4.87 16.42
N GLY A 104 -8.42 -5.20 15.15
CA GLY A 104 -9.32 -4.94 14.02
C GLY A 104 -9.42 -3.49 13.56
N THR A 105 -8.67 -2.56 14.16
CA THR A 105 -8.71 -1.13 13.78
C THR A 105 -7.91 -0.85 12.51
N LEU A 106 -6.78 -1.55 12.35
CA LEU A 106 -5.87 -1.41 11.22
C LEU A 106 -5.88 -2.68 10.36
N PRO A 107 -5.52 -2.58 9.06
CA PRO A 107 -5.23 -3.76 8.26
C PRO A 107 -4.12 -4.59 8.94
N ALA A 108 -4.29 -5.92 8.98
CA ALA A 108 -3.43 -6.83 9.75
C ALA A 108 -1.92 -6.65 9.48
N ARG A 109 -1.53 -6.33 8.25
CA ARG A 109 -0.12 -6.06 7.91
C ARG A 109 0.41 -4.77 8.55
N ILE A 110 -0.40 -3.71 8.55
CA ILE A 110 -0.03 -2.42 9.16
C ILE A 110 0.03 -2.57 10.67
N ASP A 111 -0.91 -3.31 11.25
CA ASP A 111 -0.90 -3.63 12.68
C ASP A 111 0.39 -4.38 13.06
N ALA A 112 0.69 -5.48 12.37
CA ALA A 112 1.89 -6.29 12.65
C ALA A 112 3.21 -5.51 12.55
N LEU A 113 3.37 -4.65 11.53
CA LEU A 113 4.65 -3.97 11.24
C LEU A 113 4.74 -2.56 11.81
N GLY A 114 3.60 -1.91 12.05
CA GLY A 114 3.51 -0.52 12.50
C GLY A 114 3.20 -0.41 13.99
N CYS A 115 2.41 -1.32 14.56
CA CYS A 115 2.03 -1.28 15.97
C CYS A 115 2.95 -2.08 16.89
N HIS A 116 3.68 -3.06 16.34
CA HIS A 116 4.56 -3.94 17.12
C HIS A 116 6.05 -3.79 16.78
N SER A 117 6.45 -2.70 16.10
CA SER A 117 7.85 -2.34 15.82
C SER A 117 8.25 -1.01 16.48
N ASN A 118 9.56 -0.78 16.66
CA ASN A 118 10.16 0.37 17.37
C ASN A 118 11.04 1.19 16.45
#